data_AF-A0A7S4NNN7-F1
#
_entry.id   AF-A0A7S4NNN7-F1
#
_cell.length_a   1.000
_cell.length_b   1.000
_cell.length_c   1.000
_cell.angle_alpha   90.00
_cell.angle_beta   90.00
_cell.angle_gamma   90.00
#
_symmetry.space_group_name_H-M   'P 1'
#
loop_
_entity.id
_entity.type
_entity.pdbx_description
1 polymer ?
#
loop_
_entity_poly.entity_id
_entity_poly.type
_entity_poly.pdbx_seq_one_letter_code
_entity_poly.pdbx_strand_id
1 'polypeptide(L)'
;MTLQIQAGDGLLDRDQLDFFLKGNLSLEKCKDKPPADFVSDAGWHDMQRLKGMCEGKFAQLADDIKNNQAAWRAWYDLEAPESHEMPCGYEASLEPLQKLLLLRCFRVDRIYVAITKFIIVTMGDKYVQPPVLDFTEVYKQSTSMVPIIFVLSPGADPATDIFKMANKLGFGGAKMKFMALGQGQGPVAQSMLEQGSQRGHWVMLQNCHLLPSWLKTLEKLLEQNTSPQDDFRLWCTTDPTDSFPIGILQRSIKVVTEPPNGLRLNMLASYSKVTEESLAQCPHPAFRSCVFVLSFFHAVVQERRKYGKVGWNVKYDFNDSDFAVSLRLLENYLHKAHTNGDVQIPWDTLRYLVGEVMYGGRVTDDCDRRVVETYMQEYLGDFLFDTFQPFHFYQDELSRESQARGERGKGVDYAIPNNGPRDIYIKAIEALPGIDSQTPEVFGLHPNAE
;
A
#
# COMPACT_ATOMS: atom_id res chain seq x y z
N MET A 1 -6.23 -16.87 10.90
CA MET A 1 -7.63 -16.64 11.26
C MET A 1 -8.58 -17.46 10.39
N THR A 2 -8.67 -17.24 9.07
CA THR A 2 -9.59 -17.95 8.16
C THR A 2 -9.52 -19.48 8.31
N LEU A 3 -8.32 -20.06 8.27
CA LEU A 3 -8.12 -21.50 8.45
C LEU A 3 -8.54 -21.99 9.85
N GLN A 4 -8.36 -21.18 10.90
CA GLN A 4 -8.78 -21.55 12.27
C GLN A 4 -10.30 -21.54 12.40
N ILE A 5 -10.98 -20.61 11.72
CA ILE A 5 -12.45 -20.56 11.67
C ILE A 5 -12.98 -21.79 10.93
N GLN A 6 -12.46 -22.07 9.74
CA GLN A 6 -12.84 -23.28 8.99
C GLN A 6 -12.55 -24.58 9.76
N ALA A 7 -11.46 -24.63 10.51
CA ALA A 7 -11.17 -25.75 11.40
C ALA A 7 -12.18 -25.87 12.54
N GLY A 8 -12.61 -24.75 13.12
CA GLY A 8 -13.66 -24.71 14.14
C GLY A 8 -15.02 -25.15 13.62
N ASP A 9 -15.33 -24.82 12.37
CA ASP A 9 -16.57 -25.21 11.67
C ASP A 9 -16.52 -26.64 11.11
N GLY A 10 -15.39 -27.34 11.24
CA GLY A 10 -15.21 -28.70 10.71
C GLY A 10 -15.11 -28.80 9.19
N LEU A 11 -14.90 -27.67 8.50
CA LEU A 11 -14.82 -27.57 7.03
C LEU A 11 -13.38 -27.69 6.50
N LEU A 12 -12.37 -27.65 7.37
CA LEU A 12 -10.97 -27.69 6.96
C LEU A 12 -10.45 -29.13 6.83
N ASP A 13 -10.16 -29.52 5.60
CA ASP A 13 -9.36 -30.71 5.31
C ASP A 13 -7.87 -30.44 5.60
N ARG A 14 -7.31 -31.18 6.57
CA ARG A 14 -5.91 -31.03 6.99
C ARG A 14 -4.93 -31.53 5.94
N ASP A 15 -5.29 -32.54 5.15
CA ASP A 15 -4.41 -33.08 4.13
C ASP A 15 -4.29 -32.08 2.97
N GLN A 16 -5.40 -31.43 2.60
CA GLN A 16 -5.39 -30.33 1.63
C GLN A 16 -4.52 -29.16 2.11
N LEU A 17 -4.63 -28.77 3.37
CA LEU A 17 -3.79 -27.70 3.93
C LEU A 17 -2.30 -28.09 3.98
N ASP A 18 -1.98 -29.33 4.35
CA ASP A 18 -0.59 -29.81 4.36
C ASP A 18 0.02 -29.78 2.97
N PHE A 19 -0.72 -30.23 1.95
CA PHE A 19 -0.32 -30.11 0.55
C PHE A 19 -0.14 -28.65 0.14
N PHE A 20 -1.09 -27.77 0.47
CA PHE A 20 -0.98 -26.35 0.12
C PHE A 20 0.29 -25.70 0.68
N LEU A 21 0.66 -26.02 1.92
CA LEU A 21 1.82 -25.43 2.59
C LEU A 21 3.15 -26.03 2.12
N LYS A 22 3.20 -27.35 1.90
CA LYS A 22 4.46 -28.08 1.69
C LYS A 22 4.67 -28.56 0.26
N GLY A 23 3.63 -28.59 -0.57
CA GLY A 23 3.66 -29.28 -1.86
C GLY A 23 3.94 -30.78 -1.69
N ASN A 24 4.56 -31.38 -2.69
CA ASN A 24 5.03 -32.76 -2.65
C ASN A 24 6.49 -32.83 -2.14
N LEU A 25 6.68 -33.43 -0.97
CA LEU A 25 8.01 -33.58 -0.33
C LEU A 25 8.73 -34.88 -0.74
N SER A 26 8.13 -35.69 -1.63
CA SER A 26 8.75 -36.95 -2.06
C SER A 26 10.06 -36.70 -2.79
N LEU A 27 11.13 -37.39 -2.37
CA LEU A 27 12.42 -37.38 -3.06
C LEU A 27 12.41 -38.22 -4.35
N GLU A 28 11.33 -38.96 -4.59
CA GLU A 28 11.19 -39.76 -5.79
C GLU A 28 10.99 -38.86 -7.01
N LYS A 29 11.86 -39.02 -8.01
CA LYS A 29 11.68 -38.37 -9.32
C LYS A 29 10.44 -38.94 -9.99
N CYS A 30 9.59 -38.04 -10.50
CA CYS A 30 8.49 -38.44 -11.36
C CYS A 30 9.03 -39.22 -12.55
N LYS A 31 8.50 -40.43 -12.77
CA LYS A 31 8.87 -41.29 -13.90
C LYS A 31 8.36 -40.73 -15.22
N ASP A 32 7.22 -40.05 -15.17
CA ASP A 32 6.56 -39.45 -16.32
C ASP A 32 7.02 -38.00 -16.52
N LYS A 33 7.13 -37.58 -17.78
CA LYS A 33 7.41 -36.19 -18.14
C LYS A 33 6.18 -35.31 -17.90
N PRO A 34 6.37 -33.99 -17.69
CA PRO A 34 5.27 -33.05 -17.64
C PRO A 34 4.34 -33.17 -18.87
N PRO A 35 3.03 -32.97 -18.70
CA PRO A 35 2.04 -33.14 -19.76
C PRO A 35 2.10 -32.03 -20.83
N ALA A 36 2.78 -30.93 -20.55
CA ALA A 36 3.02 -29.80 -21.46
C ALA A 36 4.34 -29.08 -21.11
N ASP A 37 4.84 -28.26 -22.04
CA ASP A 37 6.09 -27.50 -21.93
C ASP A 37 6.03 -26.35 -20.90
N PHE A 38 4.85 -25.75 -20.72
CA PHE A 38 4.61 -24.67 -19.74
C PHE A 38 4.44 -25.17 -18.30
N VAL A 39 4.33 -26.48 -18.08
CA VAL A 39 4.25 -27.06 -16.72
C VAL A 39 5.67 -27.32 -16.22
N SER A 40 6.08 -26.60 -15.17
CA SER A 40 7.39 -26.81 -14.54
C SER A 40 7.52 -28.21 -13.92
N ASP A 41 8.74 -28.73 -13.81
CA ASP A 41 9.00 -30.02 -13.15
C ASP A 41 8.50 -30.02 -11.69
N ALA A 42 8.63 -28.89 -10.98
CA ALA A 42 8.13 -28.73 -9.62
C ALA A 42 6.58 -28.77 -9.57
N GLY A 43 5.92 -28.02 -10.46
CA GLY A 43 4.47 -28.02 -10.58
C GLY A 43 3.91 -29.39 -10.97
N TRP A 44 4.63 -30.12 -11.84
CA TRP A 44 4.28 -31.48 -12.20
C TRP A 44 4.41 -32.46 -11.02
N HIS A 45 5.47 -32.32 -10.22
CA HIS A 45 5.66 -33.13 -9.03
C HIS A 45 4.57 -32.90 -7.97
N ASP A 46 4.15 -31.65 -7.78
CA ASP A 46 3.00 -31.28 -6.94
C ASP A 46 1.70 -31.90 -7.49
N MET A 47 1.50 -31.84 -8.81
CA MET A 47 0.31 -32.40 -9.47
C MET A 47 0.19 -33.92 -9.29
N GLN A 48 1.30 -34.65 -9.25
CA GLN A 48 1.28 -36.10 -9.00
C GLN A 48 0.77 -36.46 -7.61
N ARG A 49 1.11 -35.66 -6.59
CA ARG A 49 0.52 -35.83 -5.25
C ARG A 49 -0.95 -35.42 -5.26
N LEU A 50 -1.30 -34.33 -5.94
CA LEU A 50 -2.67 -33.82 -6.03
C LEU A 50 -3.63 -34.83 -6.68
N LYS A 51 -3.15 -35.64 -7.64
CA LYS A 51 -3.92 -36.69 -8.33
C LYS A 51 -4.68 -37.63 -7.38
N GLY A 52 -4.08 -37.97 -6.23
CA GLY A 52 -4.66 -38.88 -5.23
C GLY A 52 -5.49 -38.20 -4.14
N MET A 53 -5.65 -36.88 -4.20
CA MET A 53 -6.30 -36.08 -3.16
C MET A 53 -7.68 -35.59 -3.58
N CYS A 54 -8.40 -34.93 -2.65
CA CYS A 54 -9.69 -34.26 -2.90
C CYS A 54 -10.71 -35.18 -3.59
N GLU A 55 -10.90 -36.39 -3.05
CA GLU A 55 -11.86 -37.39 -3.54
C GLU A 55 -11.66 -37.77 -5.02
N GLY A 56 -10.44 -37.64 -5.55
CA GLY A 56 -10.11 -37.96 -6.93
C GLY A 56 -10.56 -36.92 -7.95
N LYS A 57 -10.98 -35.71 -7.52
CA LYS A 57 -11.34 -34.60 -8.42
C LYS A 57 -10.19 -34.23 -9.37
N PHE A 58 -8.93 -34.48 -8.99
CA PHE A 58 -7.75 -34.20 -9.79
C PHE A 58 -7.18 -35.44 -10.51
N ALA A 59 -7.87 -36.59 -10.48
CA ALA A 59 -7.35 -37.84 -11.02
C ALA A 59 -7.03 -37.76 -12.53
N GLN A 60 -7.84 -37.00 -13.28
CA GLN A 60 -7.71 -36.81 -14.73
C GLN A 60 -6.94 -35.55 -15.13
N LEU A 61 -6.50 -34.73 -14.17
CA LEU A 61 -5.90 -33.41 -14.45
C LEU A 61 -4.73 -33.49 -15.45
N ALA A 62 -3.84 -34.46 -15.28
CA ALA A 62 -2.72 -34.67 -16.20
C ALA A 62 -3.16 -34.99 -17.65
N ASP A 63 -4.19 -35.83 -17.79
CA ASP A 63 -4.73 -36.23 -19.08
C ASP A 63 -5.51 -35.07 -19.72
N ASP A 64 -6.26 -34.32 -18.93
CA ASP A 64 -7.00 -33.14 -19.37
C ASP A 64 -6.08 -32.04 -19.89
N ILE A 65 -4.92 -31.82 -19.24
CA ILE A 65 -3.89 -30.90 -19.72
C ILE A 65 -3.31 -31.39 -21.04
N LYS A 66 -2.97 -32.67 -21.14
CA LYS A 66 -2.38 -33.25 -22.34
C LYS A 66 -3.33 -33.20 -23.54
N ASN A 67 -4.62 -33.41 -23.31
CA ASN A 67 -5.64 -33.39 -24.36
C ASN A 67 -6.10 -31.97 -24.74
N ASN A 68 -5.99 -31.00 -23.82
CA ASN A 68 -6.47 -29.62 -24.02
C ASN A 68 -5.36 -28.57 -23.86
N GLN A 69 -4.14 -28.86 -24.34
CA GLN A 69 -2.96 -28.01 -24.13
C GLN A 69 -3.17 -26.54 -24.53
N ALA A 70 -3.89 -26.28 -25.63
CA ALA A 70 -4.13 -24.91 -26.10
C ALA A 70 -4.93 -24.07 -25.07
N ALA A 71 -5.97 -24.65 -24.46
CA ALA A 71 -6.79 -23.96 -23.48
C ALA A 71 -6.04 -23.74 -22.16
N TRP A 72 -5.29 -24.75 -21.71
CA TRP A 72 -4.45 -24.64 -20.52
C TRP A 72 -3.30 -23.67 -20.68
N ARG A 73 -2.69 -23.62 -21.85
CA ARG A 73 -1.66 -22.64 -22.18
C ARG A 73 -2.24 -21.22 -22.20
N ALA A 74 -3.37 -21.03 -22.87
CA ALA A 74 -4.06 -19.74 -22.89
C ALA A 74 -4.38 -19.26 -21.48
N TRP A 75 -4.85 -20.14 -20.58
CA TRP A 75 -5.10 -19.78 -19.18
C TRP A 75 -3.80 -19.52 -18.40
N TYR A 76 -2.78 -20.35 -18.58
CA TYR A 76 -1.47 -20.20 -17.91
C TYR A 76 -0.78 -18.88 -18.27
N ASP A 77 -0.86 -18.48 -19.54
CA ASP A 77 -0.24 -17.28 -20.10
C ASP A 77 -1.02 -15.99 -19.73
N LEU A 78 -2.19 -16.07 -19.07
CA LEU A 78 -2.88 -14.90 -18.54
C LEU A 78 -2.05 -14.22 -17.44
N GLU A 79 -2.16 -12.90 -17.35
CA GLU A 79 -1.53 -12.15 -16.26
C GLU A 79 -2.16 -12.47 -14.89
N ALA A 80 -3.50 -12.55 -14.87
CA ALA A 80 -4.31 -12.85 -13.68
C ALA A 80 -5.17 -14.12 -13.88
N PRO A 81 -4.56 -15.32 -13.96
CA PRO A 81 -5.27 -16.58 -14.21
C PRO A 81 -6.29 -16.88 -13.10
N GLU A 82 -6.04 -16.42 -11.87
CA GLU A 82 -6.95 -16.59 -10.73
C GLU A 82 -8.19 -15.70 -10.78
N SER A 83 -8.31 -14.81 -11.78
CA SER A 83 -9.53 -14.04 -12.10
C SER A 83 -10.38 -14.68 -13.21
N HIS A 84 -9.88 -15.74 -13.85
CA HIS A 84 -10.49 -16.33 -15.03
C HIS A 84 -10.90 -17.77 -14.75
N GLU A 85 -11.92 -18.25 -15.46
CA GLU A 85 -12.40 -19.62 -15.30
C GLU A 85 -11.33 -20.63 -15.68
N MET A 86 -11.10 -21.61 -14.80
CA MET A 86 -10.19 -22.71 -15.07
C MET A 86 -10.71 -23.58 -16.23
N PRO A 87 -9.85 -24.04 -17.14
CA PRO A 87 -10.24 -24.93 -18.23
C PRO A 87 -10.91 -26.22 -17.74
N CYS A 88 -11.63 -26.91 -18.64
CA CYS A 88 -12.20 -28.24 -18.37
C CYS A 88 -13.21 -28.29 -17.19
N GLY A 89 -13.80 -27.16 -16.79
CA GLY A 89 -14.89 -27.12 -15.80
C GLY A 89 -14.44 -27.23 -14.35
N TYR A 90 -13.13 -27.12 -14.07
CA TYR A 90 -12.60 -27.14 -12.70
C TYR A 90 -13.12 -25.98 -11.84
N GLU A 91 -13.45 -24.84 -12.45
CA GLU A 91 -13.96 -23.68 -11.71
C GLU A 91 -15.27 -23.97 -10.96
N ALA A 92 -16.15 -24.78 -11.56
CA ALA A 92 -17.44 -25.12 -10.97
C ALA A 92 -17.38 -26.34 -10.04
N SER A 93 -16.40 -27.23 -10.19
CA SER A 93 -16.31 -28.50 -9.45
C SER A 93 -15.47 -28.42 -8.17
N LEU A 94 -14.56 -27.44 -8.09
CA LEU A 94 -13.61 -27.29 -7.00
C LEU A 94 -14.12 -26.32 -5.93
N GLU A 95 -13.84 -26.66 -4.68
CA GLU A 95 -14.02 -25.76 -3.55
C GLU A 95 -12.92 -24.68 -3.51
N PRO A 96 -13.13 -23.55 -2.79
CA PRO A 96 -12.16 -22.45 -2.76
C PRO A 96 -10.73 -22.86 -2.38
N LEU A 97 -10.55 -23.76 -1.40
CA LEU A 97 -9.23 -24.27 -1.04
C LEU A 97 -8.63 -25.14 -2.15
N GLN A 98 -9.45 -25.99 -2.78
CA GLN A 98 -9.05 -26.89 -3.88
C GLN A 98 -8.58 -26.10 -5.11
N LYS A 99 -9.21 -24.95 -5.41
CA LYS A 99 -8.77 -24.02 -6.46
C LYS A 99 -7.36 -23.50 -6.20
N LEU A 100 -7.01 -23.19 -4.95
CA LEU A 100 -5.65 -22.78 -4.58
C LEU A 100 -4.63 -23.90 -4.80
N LEU A 101 -4.99 -25.16 -4.53
CA LEU A 101 -4.10 -26.31 -4.75
C LEU A 101 -3.78 -26.48 -6.24
N LEU A 102 -4.79 -26.32 -7.10
CA LEU A 102 -4.59 -26.38 -8.55
C LEU A 102 -3.73 -25.23 -9.04
N LEU A 103 -4.05 -23.99 -8.67
CA LEU A 103 -3.27 -22.81 -9.08
C LEU A 103 -1.79 -22.93 -8.68
N ARG A 104 -1.52 -23.48 -7.49
CA ARG A 104 -0.15 -23.70 -6.99
C ARG A 104 0.68 -24.58 -7.94
N CYS A 105 0.06 -25.54 -8.60
CA CYS A 105 0.76 -26.43 -9.54
C CYS A 105 1.22 -25.70 -10.82
N PHE A 106 0.67 -24.51 -11.12
CA PHE A 106 0.97 -23.75 -12.33
C PHE A 106 1.66 -22.41 -12.05
N ARG A 107 1.07 -21.59 -11.18
CA ARG A 107 1.44 -20.16 -10.97
C ARG A 107 1.56 -19.86 -9.48
N VAL A 108 2.66 -20.33 -8.87
CA VAL A 108 2.96 -20.09 -7.45
C VAL A 108 3.09 -18.59 -7.15
N ASP A 109 3.55 -17.81 -8.11
CA ASP A 109 3.63 -16.35 -8.08
C ASP A 109 2.26 -15.69 -7.78
N ARG A 110 1.16 -16.24 -8.32
CA ARG A 110 -0.19 -15.68 -8.14
C ARG A 110 -0.91 -16.17 -6.88
N ILE A 111 -0.28 -17.03 -6.07
CA ILE A 111 -0.92 -17.61 -4.88
C ILE A 111 -1.27 -16.56 -3.84
N TYR A 112 -0.46 -15.51 -3.70
CA TYR A 112 -0.77 -14.41 -2.78
C TYR A 112 -2.12 -13.74 -3.12
N VAL A 113 -2.35 -13.40 -4.39
CA VAL A 113 -3.60 -12.80 -4.87
C VAL A 113 -4.77 -13.78 -4.72
N ALA A 114 -4.54 -15.05 -5.03
CA ALA A 114 -5.57 -16.07 -4.89
C ALA A 114 -5.99 -16.32 -3.43
N ILE A 115 -5.04 -16.24 -2.47
CA ILE A 115 -5.35 -16.31 -1.03
C ILE A 115 -6.26 -15.15 -0.63
N THR A 116 -6.00 -13.94 -1.12
CA THR A 116 -6.87 -12.78 -0.86
C THR A 116 -8.30 -13.06 -1.32
N LYS A 117 -8.49 -13.56 -2.55
CA LYS A 117 -9.81 -13.99 -3.05
C LYS A 117 -10.45 -15.09 -2.21
N PHE A 118 -9.67 -16.08 -1.79
CA PHE A 118 -10.14 -17.12 -0.89
C PHE A 118 -10.67 -16.56 0.44
N ILE A 119 -9.99 -15.58 1.02
CA ILE A 119 -10.43 -14.90 2.25
C ILE A 119 -11.71 -14.09 1.98
N ILE A 120 -11.79 -13.36 0.86
CA ILE A 120 -12.98 -12.59 0.47
C ILE A 120 -14.19 -13.51 0.35
N VAL A 121 -14.07 -14.65 -0.35
CA VAL A 121 -15.17 -15.61 -0.54
C VAL A 121 -15.57 -16.27 0.77
N THR A 122 -14.61 -16.54 1.67
CA THR A 122 -14.87 -17.27 2.92
C THR A 122 -15.39 -16.38 4.05
N MET A 123 -14.82 -15.18 4.23
CA MET A 123 -15.10 -14.31 5.37
C MET A 123 -15.69 -12.95 4.96
N GLY A 124 -15.58 -12.57 3.70
CA GLY A 124 -15.99 -11.27 3.18
C GLY A 124 -14.82 -10.29 3.02
N ASP A 125 -15.03 -9.31 2.14
CA ASP A 125 -14.07 -8.29 1.73
C ASP A 125 -13.45 -7.48 2.89
N LYS A 126 -14.23 -7.23 3.95
CA LYS A 126 -13.78 -6.47 5.13
C LYS A 126 -12.56 -7.08 5.87
N TYR A 127 -12.22 -8.34 5.62
CA TYR A 127 -11.11 -9.03 6.28
C TYR A 127 -9.78 -8.96 5.52
N VAL A 128 -9.81 -8.51 4.26
CA VAL A 128 -8.60 -8.24 3.47
C VAL A 128 -8.34 -6.75 3.30
N GLN A 129 -9.37 -5.92 3.53
CA GLN A 129 -9.21 -4.48 3.52
C GLN A 129 -8.64 -3.98 4.86
N PRO A 130 -7.55 -3.20 4.85
CA PRO A 130 -7.05 -2.57 6.06
C PRO A 130 -8.11 -1.60 6.61
N PRO A 131 -8.38 -1.61 7.93
CA PRO A 131 -9.34 -0.68 8.52
C PRO A 131 -8.82 0.75 8.40
N VAL A 132 -9.73 1.70 8.14
CA VAL A 132 -9.39 3.12 8.23
C VAL A 132 -9.11 3.44 9.70
N LEU A 133 -7.91 3.93 9.97
CA LEU A 133 -7.49 4.27 11.33
C LEU A 133 -8.24 5.53 11.81
N ASP A 134 -9.07 5.38 12.84
CA ASP A 134 -9.69 6.51 13.55
C ASP A 134 -8.98 6.78 14.87
N PHE A 135 -8.16 7.83 14.88
CA PHE A 135 -7.45 8.29 16.08
C PHE A 135 -8.39 8.61 17.24
N THR A 136 -9.63 9.04 16.96
CA THR A 136 -10.64 9.36 17.98
C THR A 136 -11.08 8.11 18.72
N GLU A 137 -11.27 6.99 18.01
CA GLU A 137 -11.62 5.71 18.65
C GLU A 137 -10.45 5.12 19.43
N VAL A 138 -9.22 5.24 18.90
CA VAL A 138 -8.02 4.87 19.65
C VAL A 138 -7.93 5.67 20.96
N TYR A 139 -8.19 6.98 20.91
CA TYR A 139 -8.23 7.83 22.09
C TYR A 139 -9.32 7.38 23.09
N LYS A 140 -10.54 7.09 22.62
CA LYS A 140 -11.65 6.65 23.50
C LYS A 140 -11.37 5.33 24.20
N GLN A 141 -10.63 4.42 23.56
CA GLN A 141 -10.21 3.15 24.16
C GLN A 141 -9.07 3.31 25.17
N SER A 142 -8.33 4.42 25.13
CA SER A 142 -7.20 4.70 26.00
C SER A 142 -7.61 5.35 27.32
N THR A 143 -6.78 5.17 28.34
CA THR A 143 -6.92 5.80 29.66
C THR A 143 -5.62 6.49 30.05
N SER A 144 -5.61 7.19 31.19
CA SER A 144 -4.40 7.83 31.72
C SER A 144 -3.30 6.84 32.11
N MET A 145 -3.63 5.55 32.26
CA MET A 145 -2.67 4.47 32.58
C MET A 145 -2.30 3.59 31.39
N VAL A 146 -2.99 3.72 30.25
CA VAL A 146 -2.80 2.87 29.08
C VAL A 146 -2.19 3.71 27.96
N PRO A 147 -0.86 3.65 27.74
CA PRO A 147 -0.21 4.36 26.65
C PRO A 147 -0.69 3.88 25.29
N ILE A 148 -0.53 4.74 24.29
CA ILE A 148 -0.81 4.42 22.90
C ILE A 148 0.53 4.39 22.16
N ILE A 149 0.84 3.27 21.52
CA ILE A 149 2.08 3.08 20.78
C ILE A 149 1.75 2.93 19.30
N PHE A 150 2.28 3.85 18.52
CA PHE A 150 2.29 3.81 17.07
C PHE A 150 3.56 3.10 16.60
N VAL A 151 3.36 1.94 15.99
CA VAL A 151 4.41 1.23 15.27
C VAL A 151 4.40 1.75 13.84
N LEU A 152 5.45 2.48 13.48
CA LEU A 152 5.56 3.16 12.21
C LEU A 152 6.06 2.19 11.14
N SER A 153 5.35 2.19 10.01
CA SER A 153 5.95 1.75 8.74
C SER A 153 6.71 2.92 8.12
N PRO A 154 7.75 2.66 7.29
CA PRO A 154 8.44 3.72 6.56
C PRO A 154 7.43 4.64 5.84
N GLY A 155 7.57 5.95 5.99
CA GLY A 155 6.69 6.97 5.41
C GLY A 155 5.37 7.24 6.12
N ALA A 156 5.06 6.52 7.19
CA ALA A 156 3.95 6.85 8.06
C ALA A 156 4.42 7.69 9.25
N ASP A 157 3.83 8.88 9.44
CA ASP A 157 3.98 9.66 10.67
C ASP A 157 2.61 10.16 11.16
N PRO A 158 2.06 9.61 12.25
CA PRO A 158 0.76 10.00 12.79
C PRO A 158 0.79 11.34 13.53
N ALA A 159 1.96 11.96 13.74
CA ALA A 159 2.09 13.14 14.59
C ALA A 159 1.16 14.28 14.19
N THR A 160 1.11 14.62 12.90
CA THR A 160 0.25 15.70 12.40
C THR A 160 -1.23 15.44 12.70
N ASP A 161 -1.69 14.20 12.55
CA ASP A 161 -3.09 13.84 12.79
C ASP A 161 -3.41 13.78 14.29
N ILE A 162 -2.48 13.32 15.13
CA ILE A 162 -2.59 13.39 16.59
C ILE A 162 -2.67 14.85 17.05
N PHE A 163 -1.84 15.76 16.50
CA PHE A 163 -1.89 17.18 16.83
C PHE A 163 -3.22 17.83 16.42
N LYS A 164 -3.73 17.52 15.22
CA LYS A 164 -5.05 17.99 14.77
C LYS A 164 -6.16 17.49 15.69
N MET A 165 -6.12 16.22 16.08
CA MET A 165 -7.08 15.64 17.02
C MET A 165 -6.99 16.30 18.40
N ALA A 166 -5.77 16.49 18.94
CA ALA A 166 -5.56 17.15 20.22
C ALA A 166 -6.15 18.57 20.22
N ASN A 167 -5.94 19.34 19.14
CA ASN A 167 -6.56 20.66 18.97
C ASN A 167 -8.09 20.58 18.95
N LYS A 168 -8.66 19.63 18.21
CA LYS A 168 -10.12 19.42 18.12
C LYS A 168 -10.75 19.07 19.48
N LEU A 169 -10.04 18.31 20.31
CA LEU A 169 -10.49 17.88 21.63
C LEU A 169 -10.11 18.85 22.77
N GLY A 170 -9.50 19.99 22.46
CA GLY A 170 -9.13 21.00 23.46
C GLY A 170 -7.86 20.69 24.27
N PHE A 171 -7.08 19.69 23.86
CA PHE A 171 -5.76 19.33 24.39
C PHE A 171 -4.59 19.94 23.59
N GLY A 172 -4.91 20.78 22.60
CA GLY A 172 -3.94 21.50 21.78
C GLY A 172 -3.09 22.53 22.54
N GLY A 173 -2.15 23.14 21.82
CA GLY A 173 -1.32 24.24 22.33
C GLY A 173 -0.51 23.84 23.56
N ALA A 174 -0.72 24.52 24.69
CA ALA A 174 0.07 24.32 25.90
C ALA A 174 -0.16 22.97 26.61
N LYS A 175 -1.31 22.32 26.35
CA LYS A 175 -1.69 21.02 26.93
C LYS A 175 -1.16 19.81 26.15
N MET A 176 -0.55 20.04 24.99
CA MET A 176 0.16 19.03 24.21
C MET A 176 1.66 19.28 24.32
N LYS A 177 2.40 18.27 24.77
CA LYS A 177 3.86 18.28 24.80
C LYS A 177 4.38 17.20 23.88
N PHE A 178 5.43 17.48 23.12
CA PHE A 178 6.02 16.51 22.23
C PHE A 178 7.54 16.62 22.26
N MET A 179 8.21 15.49 22.01
CA MET A 179 9.66 15.39 21.96
C MET A 179 10.09 14.23 21.09
N ALA A 180 11.01 14.45 20.17
CA ALA A 180 11.74 13.38 19.51
C ALA A 180 12.86 12.86 20.44
N LEU A 181 12.84 11.57 20.73
CA LEU A 181 13.85 10.93 21.55
C LEU A 181 15.15 10.79 20.75
N GLY A 182 16.22 11.28 21.37
CA GLY A 182 17.57 11.20 20.86
C GLY A 182 18.56 11.18 22.02
N GLN A 183 19.85 11.09 21.70
CA GLN A 183 20.89 11.03 22.72
C GLN A 183 20.79 12.25 23.67
N GLY A 184 20.78 12.01 24.98
CA GLY A 184 20.69 13.04 26.00
C GLY A 184 19.27 13.56 26.32
N GLN A 185 18.22 13.12 25.61
CA GLN A 185 16.85 13.61 25.84
C GLN A 185 16.11 12.91 27.00
N GLY A 186 16.64 11.79 27.52
CA GLY A 186 15.99 10.98 28.55
C GLY A 186 15.52 11.77 29.81
N PRO A 187 16.39 12.58 30.45
CA PRO A 187 15.99 13.36 31.63
C PRO A 187 14.89 14.40 31.34
N VAL A 188 14.93 15.02 30.15
CA VAL A 188 13.92 16.02 29.74
C VAL A 188 12.59 15.34 29.46
N ALA A 189 12.62 14.18 28.79
CA ALA A 189 11.44 13.36 28.54
C ALA A 189 10.79 12.88 29.86
N GLN A 190 11.60 12.51 30.85
CA GLN A 190 11.11 12.14 32.18
C GLN A 190 10.38 13.32 32.86
N SER A 191 10.99 14.50 32.90
CA SER A 191 10.34 15.68 33.50
C SER A 191 9.04 16.06 32.78
N MET A 192 9.02 15.94 31.44
CA MET A 192 7.84 16.17 30.63
C MET A 192 6.71 15.17 30.95
N LEU A 193 7.05 13.89 31.15
CA LEU A 193 6.10 12.84 31.53
C LEU A 193 5.51 13.07 32.92
N GLU A 194 6.34 13.39 33.90
CA GLU A 194 5.92 13.66 35.28
C GLU A 194 4.99 14.88 35.34
N GLN A 195 5.37 15.98 34.68
CA GLN A 195 4.53 17.17 34.59
C GLN A 195 3.24 16.91 33.82
N GLY A 196 3.31 16.13 32.74
CA GLY A 196 2.14 15.77 31.95
C GLY A 196 1.15 14.94 32.75
N SER A 197 1.64 13.95 33.49
CA SER A 197 0.86 13.11 34.40
C SER A 197 0.14 13.94 35.47
N GLN A 198 0.86 14.88 36.09
CA GLN A 198 0.29 15.73 37.16
C GLN A 198 -0.72 16.76 36.67
N ARG A 199 -0.58 17.24 35.43
CA ARG A 199 -1.41 18.32 34.86
C ARG A 199 -2.50 17.84 33.89
N GLY A 200 -2.55 16.55 33.59
CA GLY A 200 -3.49 15.99 32.60
C GLY A 200 -3.17 16.42 31.17
N HIS A 201 -1.88 16.61 30.85
CA HIS A 201 -1.46 16.96 29.49
C HIS A 201 -1.30 15.71 28.61
N TRP A 202 -1.37 15.91 27.31
CA TRP A 202 -0.93 14.89 26.36
C TRP A 202 0.57 15.01 26.16
N VAL A 203 1.27 13.87 26.20
CA VAL A 203 2.71 13.78 25.98
C VAL A 203 2.97 12.85 24.81
N MET A 204 3.69 13.34 23.80
CA MET A 204 4.09 12.57 22.63
C MET A 204 5.61 12.36 22.60
N LEU A 205 6.04 11.11 22.68
CA LEU A 205 7.43 10.69 22.52
C LEU A 205 7.60 10.13 21.11
N GLN A 206 8.33 10.85 20.26
CA GLN A 206 8.62 10.42 18.90
C GLN A 206 9.92 9.62 18.83
N ASN A 207 9.99 8.69 17.89
CA ASN A 207 11.20 7.93 17.55
C ASN A 207 11.80 7.17 18.74
N CYS A 208 10.96 6.51 19.54
CA CYS A 208 11.38 5.77 20.74
C CYS A 208 12.47 4.72 20.49
N HIS A 209 12.48 4.12 19.29
CA HIS A 209 13.52 3.18 18.85
C HIS A 209 14.93 3.78 18.80
N LEU A 210 15.10 5.11 18.75
CA LEU A 210 16.40 5.77 18.75
C LEU A 210 17.06 5.87 20.14
N LEU A 211 16.30 5.61 21.22
CA LEU A 211 16.83 5.64 22.59
C LEU A 211 16.37 4.42 23.42
N PRO A 212 16.70 3.19 23.00
CA PRO A 212 16.18 1.96 23.60
C PRO A 212 16.64 1.76 25.06
N SER A 213 17.84 2.24 25.40
CA SER A 213 18.36 2.17 26.77
C SER A 213 17.48 2.91 27.78
N TRP A 214 16.86 4.01 27.36
CA TRP A 214 15.98 4.82 28.22
C TRP A 214 14.56 4.24 28.32
N LEU A 215 14.12 3.41 27.38
CA LEU A 215 12.78 2.82 27.44
C LEU A 215 12.57 1.95 28.69
N LYS A 216 13.63 1.34 29.23
CA LYS A 216 13.59 0.64 30.54
C LYS A 216 13.30 1.58 31.71
N THR A 217 13.75 2.82 31.61
CA THR A 217 13.42 3.87 32.59
C THR A 217 11.98 4.32 32.41
N LEU A 218 11.52 4.50 31.17
CA LEU A 218 10.12 4.81 30.86
C LEU A 218 9.17 3.75 31.45
N GLU A 219 9.50 2.47 31.30
CA GLU A 219 8.72 1.36 31.89
C GLU A 219 8.56 1.52 33.40
N LYS A 220 9.67 1.77 34.12
CA LYS A 220 9.64 2.02 35.57
C LYS A 220 8.81 3.25 35.94
N LEU A 221 8.90 4.33 35.17
CA LEU A 221 8.12 5.54 35.42
C LEU A 221 6.63 5.28 35.25
N LEU A 222 6.23 4.52 34.24
CA LEU A 222 4.83 4.14 34.02
C LEU A 222 4.31 3.21 35.12
N GLU A 223 5.13 2.31 35.65
CA GLU A 223 4.76 1.44 36.77
C GLU A 223 4.62 2.20 38.10
N GLN A 224 5.48 3.20 38.33
CA GLN A 224 5.46 4.04 39.53
C GLN A 224 4.32 5.07 39.50
N ASN A 225 3.85 5.45 38.32
CA ASN A 225 2.80 6.44 38.14
C ASN A 225 1.41 5.82 38.36
N THR A 226 1.04 5.62 39.62
CA THR A 226 -0.19 4.91 40.03
C THR A 226 -1.46 5.76 40.05
N SER A 227 -1.36 7.08 39.90
CA SER A 227 -2.53 7.99 39.90
C SER A 227 -2.32 9.22 39.00
N PRO A 228 -2.11 9.03 37.68
CA PRO A 228 -2.09 10.14 36.73
C PRO A 228 -3.46 10.84 36.68
N GLN A 229 -3.47 12.13 36.31
CA GLN A 229 -4.72 12.84 35.99
C GLN A 229 -5.49 12.13 34.88
N ASP A 230 -6.81 12.12 34.95
CA ASP A 230 -7.67 11.36 34.03
C ASP A 230 -7.51 11.76 32.55
N ASP A 231 -7.17 13.02 32.29
CA ASP A 231 -6.95 13.57 30.95
C ASP A 231 -5.55 13.26 30.37
N PHE A 232 -4.61 12.82 31.19
CA PHE A 232 -3.25 12.52 30.75
C PHE A 232 -3.28 11.43 29.68
N ARG A 233 -2.51 11.60 28.60
CA ARG A 233 -2.32 10.56 27.57
C ARG A 233 -0.87 10.52 27.13
N LEU A 234 -0.30 9.32 27.08
CA LEU A 234 1.02 9.07 26.52
C LEU A 234 0.89 8.48 25.12
N TRP A 235 1.45 9.20 24.14
CA TRP A 235 1.55 8.81 22.74
C TRP A 235 3.01 8.50 22.44
N CYS A 236 3.31 7.32 21.89
CA CYS A 236 4.66 6.94 21.52
C CYS A 236 4.70 6.60 20.04
N THR A 237 5.71 7.06 19.30
CA THR A 237 6.00 6.55 17.95
C THR A 237 7.31 5.79 17.93
N THR A 238 7.33 4.66 17.24
CA THR A 238 8.51 3.80 17.16
C THR A 238 8.52 2.99 15.88
N ASP A 239 9.70 2.79 15.31
CA ASP A 239 9.91 1.72 14.35
C ASP A 239 9.93 0.38 15.09
N PRO A 240 9.65 -0.73 14.41
CA PRO A 240 9.80 -2.07 14.98
C PRO A 240 11.21 -2.27 15.55
N THR A 241 11.31 -2.66 16.81
CA THR A 241 12.60 -2.96 17.47
C THR A 241 12.46 -4.03 18.52
N ASP A 242 13.36 -5.00 18.51
CA ASP A 242 13.42 -6.10 19.49
C ASP A 242 13.81 -5.64 20.90
N SER A 243 14.30 -4.40 21.00
CA SER A 243 14.74 -3.79 22.26
C SER A 243 13.63 -3.06 23.01
N PHE A 244 12.43 -2.94 22.43
CA PHE A 244 11.32 -2.24 23.07
C PHE A 244 10.81 -3.03 24.28
N PRO A 245 10.63 -2.42 25.48
CA PRO A 245 10.23 -3.15 26.67
C PRO A 245 8.85 -3.82 26.55
N ILE A 246 8.82 -5.11 26.85
CA ILE A 246 7.61 -5.94 26.74
C ILE A 246 6.52 -5.48 27.72
N GLY A 247 6.86 -5.01 28.93
CA GLY A 247 5.85 -4.58 29.90
C GLY A 247 5.07 -3.35 29.42
N ILE A 248 5.73 -2.42 28.72
CA ILE A 248 5.02 -1.30 28.07
C ILE A 248 4.12 -1.83 26.94
N LEU A 249 4.61 -2.76 26.10
CA LEU A 249 3.82 -3.36 25.01
C LEU A 249 2.60 -4.16 25.51
N GLN A 250 2.68 -4.77 26.71
CA GLN A 250 1.57 -5.50 27.31
C GLN A 250 0.48 -4.58 27.86
N ARG A 251 0.85 -3.36 28.30
CA ARG A 251 -0.07 -2.38 28.91
C ARG A 251 -0.48 -1.24 27.99
N SER A 252 -0.27 -1.38 26.68
CA SER A 252 -0.54 -0.34 25.70
C SER A 252 -1.50 -0.79 24.62
N ILE A 253 -2.17 0.19 24.04
CA ILE A 253 -2.85 0.03 22.75
C ILE A 253 -1.78 0.17 21.68
N LYS A 254 -1.61 -0.89 20.86
CA LYS A 254 -0.68 -0.86 19.74
C LYS A 254 -1.44 -0.60 18.45
N VAL A 255 -1.03 0.45 17.76
CA VAL A 255 -1.58 0.86 16.48
C VAL A 255 -0.46 0.76 15.46
N VAL A 256 -0.68 0.02 14.39
CA VAL A 256 0.26 -0.01 13.26
C VAL A 256 -0.26 1.00 12.24
N THR A 257 0.58 1.96 11.89
CA THR A 257 0.30 2.88 10.79
C THR A 257 1.07 2.40 9.58
N GLU A 258 0.34 1.79 8.65
CA GLU A 258 0.85 1.45 7.32
C GLU A 258 0.31 2.49 6.34
N PRO A 259 1.12 2.96 5.38
CA PRO A 259 0.56 3.73 4.29
C PRO A 259 -0.38 2.84 3.47
N PRO A 260 -1.40 3.43 2.83
CA PRO A 260 -2.41 2.67 2.11
C PRO A 260 -1.81 1.70 1.07
N ASN A 261 -2.45 0.54 0.93
CA ASN A 261 -2.02 -0.48 -0.01
C ASN A 261 -2.70 -0.28 -1.37
N GLY A 262 -1.94 0.18 -2.37
CA GLY A 262 -2.41 0.35 -3.75
C GLY A 262 -2.38 1.81 -4.19
N LEU A 263 -2.16 2.00 -5.49
CA LEU A 263 -2.05 3.31 -6.14
C LEU A 263 -3.28 4.17 -5.87
N ARG A 264 -4.48 3.59 -6.03
CA ARG A 264 -5.76 4.26 -5.74
C ARG A 264 -5.82 4.82 -4.32
N LEU A 265 -5.48 4.01 -3.32
CA LEU A 265 -5.62 4.42 -1.93
C LEU A 265 -4.54 5.44 -1.52
N ASN A 266 -3.31 5.31 -2.02
CA ASN A 266 -2.26 6.32 -1.80
C ASN A 266 -2.61 7.66 -2.44
N MET A 267 -3.16 7.61 -3.66
CA MET A 267 -3.61 8.81 -4.35
C MET A 267 -4.79 9.46 -3.61
N LEU A 268 -5.75 8.67 -3.12
CA LEU A 268 -6.87 9.16 -2.32
C LEU A 268 -6.40 9.77 -0.99
N ALA A 269 -5.46 9.13 -0.29
CA ALA A 269 -4.89 9.64 0.94
C ALA A 269 -4.19 10.99 0.75
N SER A 270 -3.46 11.15 -0.35
CA SER A 270 -2.76 12.40 -0.69
C SER A 270 -3.73 13.48 -1.16
N TYR A 271 -4.62 13.16 -2.09
CA TYR A 271 -5.54 14.11 -2.70
C TYR A 271 -6.67 14.52 -1.73
N SER A 272 -7.05 13.68 -0.76
CA SER A 272 -8.05 14.04 0.24
C SER A 272 -7.64 15.27 1.06
N LYS A 273 -6.33 15.51 1.22
CA LYS A 273 -5.73 16.65 1.93
C LYS A 273 -5.76 17.95 1.10
N VAL A 274 -5.96 17.86 -0.21
CA VAL A 274 -6.11 19.01 -1.11
C VAL A 274 -7.55 19.49 -1.02
N THR A 275 -7.77 20.74 -0.62
CA THR A 275 -9.11 21.32 -0.46
C THR A 275 -9.52 22.15 -1.68
N GLU A 276 -10.82 22.39 -1.88
CA GLU A 276 -11.27 23.24 -2.98
C GLU A 276 -10.72 24.66 -2.85
N GLU A 277 -10.57 25.17 -1.62
CA GLU A 277 -9.94 26.47 -1.37
C GLU A 277 -8.48 26.48 -1.85
N SER A 278 -7.71 25.41 -1.62
CA SER A 278 -6.33 25.30 -2.12
C SER A 278 -6.26 25.23 -3.64
N LEU A 279 -7.22 24.55 -4.29
CA LEU A 279 -7.28 24.50 -5.76
C LEU A 279 -7.70 25.84 -6.38
N ALA A 280 -8.45 26.66 -5.64
CA ALA A 280 -8.88 27.99 -6.07
C ALA A 280 -7.80 29.07 -5.89
N GLN A 281 -6.73 28.81 -5.13
CA GLN A 281 -5.65 29.78 -4.89
C GLN A 281 -4.84 30.10 -6.15
N CYS A 282 -4.75 29.17 -7.10
CA CYS A 282 -4.05 29.38 -8.36
C CYS A 282 -5.06 29.42 -9.54
N PRO A 283 -5.18 30.56 -10.25
CA PRO A 283 -6.10 30.71 -11.37
C PRO A 283 -5.61 30.04 -12.67
N HIS A 284 -4.38 29.52 -12.70
CA HIS A 284 -3.82 28.92 -13.91
C HIS A 284 -4.61 27.65 -14.31
N PRO A 285 -5.10 27.52 -15.56
CA PRO A 285 -5.98 26.41 -15.96
C PRO A 285 -5.32 25.03 -15.82
N ALA A 286 -4.00 24.95 -16.02
CA ALA A 286 -3.24 23.72 -15.86
C ALA A 286 -3.08 23.25 -14.39
N PHE A 287 -3.28 24.15 -13.40
CA PHE A 287 -2.93 23.86 -12.01
C PHE A 287 -3.62 22.62 -11.47
N ARG A 288 -4.94 22.51 -11.64
CA ARG A 288 -5.72 21.38 -11.13
C ARG A 288 -5.28 20.03 -11.74
N SER A 289 -4.98 20.01 -13.04
CA SER A 289 -4.43 18.83 -13.71
C SER A 289 -3.02 18.50 -13.21
N CYS A 290 -2.14 19.49 -13.02
CA CYS A 290 -0.80 19.26 -12.47
C CYS A 290 -0.84 18.76 -11.02
N VAL A 291 -1.80 19.20 -10.20
CA VAL A 291 -2.00 18.66 -8.85
C VAL A 291 -2.39 17.19 -8.90
N PHE A 292 -3.29 16.80 -9.82
CA PHE A 292 -3.64 15.40 -10.02
C PHE A 292 -2.43 14.56 -10.46
N VAL A 293 -1.64 15.05 -11.42
CA VAL A 293 -0.38 14.42 -11.87
C VAL A 293 0.60 14.26 -10.72
N LEU A 294 0.79 15.29 -9.88
CA LEU A 294 1.67 15.21 -8.71
C LEU A 294 1.18 14.19 -7.69
N SER A 295 -0.14 14.11 -7.45
CA SER A 295 -0.70 13.09 -6.56
C SER A 295 -0.52 11.67 -7.12
N PHE A 296 -0.65 11.51 -8.43
CA PHE A 296 -0.39 10.23 -9.09
C PHE A 296 1.09 9.85 -8.96
N PHE A 297 2.01 10.76 -9.29
CA PHE A 297 3.45 10.58 -9.12
C PHE A 297 3.82 10.20 -7.69
N HIS A 298 3.28 10.91 -6.70
CA HIS A 298 3.57 10.63 -5.29
C HIS A 298 3.11 9.22 -4.89
N ALA A 299 1.92 8.81 -5.33
CA ALA A 299 1.40 7.48 -5.10
C ALA A 299 2.23 6.40 -5.81
N VAL A 300 2.71 6.66 -7.03
CA VAL A 300 3.61 5.78 -7.80
C VAL A 300 4.93 5.54 -7.06
N VAL A 301 5.63 6.59 -6.62
CA VAL A 301 6.93 6.42 -5.93
C VAL A 301 6.79 5.71 -4.58
N GLN A 302 5.65 5.91 -3.91
CA GLN A 302 5.30 5.19 -2.68
C GLN A 302 5.00 3.71 -2.94
N GLU A 303 4.24 3.36 -3.98
CA GLU A 303 3.91 1.98 -4.31
C GLU A 303 5.11 1.20 -4.85
N ARG A 304 5.95 1.86 -5.65
CA ARG A 304 7.10 1.24 -6.32
C ARG A 304 8.06 0.56 -5.33
N ARG A 305 8.13 1.00 -4.08
CA ARG A 305 8.95 0.36 -3.02
C ARG A 305 8.56 -1.09 -2.69
N LYS A 306 7.35 -1.53 -3.07
CA LYS A 306 6.88 -2.90 -2.84
C LYS A 306 7.62 -3.92 -3.71
N TYR A 307 8.13 -3.49 -4.86
CA TYR A 307 8.85 -4.34 -5.82
C TYR A 307 10.34 -4.53 -5.46
N GLY A 308 10.71 -4.31 -4.20
CA GLY A 308 12.08 -4.47 -3.71
C GLY A 308 13.08 -3.71 -4.60
N LYS A 309 14.15 -4.41 -5.02
CA LYS A 309 15.22 -3.86 -5.86
C LYS A 309 14.81 -3.56 -7.30
N VAL A 310 13.73 -4.18 -7.79
CA VAL A 310 13.17 -3.86 -9.12
C VAL A 310 12.45 -2.51 -9.08
N GLY A 311 11.87 -2.19 -7.92
CA GLY A 311 11.29 -0.89 -7.64
C GLY A 311 12.34 0.20 -7.41
N TRP A 312 13.13 0.05 -6.35
CA TRP A 312 14.19 0.96 -5.91
C TRP A 312 15.41 0.18 -5.40
N ASN A 313 16.62 0.60 -5.78
CA ASN A 313 17.85 0.00 -5.24
C ASN A 313 17.98 0.22 -3.73
N VAL A 314 17.58 1.41 -3.26
CA VAL A 314 17.56 1.78 -1.83
C VAL A 314 16.12 2.08 -1.38
N LYS A 315 15.79 1.70 -0.14
CA LYS A 315 14.48 2.00 0.44
C LYS A 315 14.39 3.47 0.82
N TYR A 316 13.72 4.27 0.00
CA TYR A 316 13.43 5.66 0.30
C TYR A 316 12.12 5.83 1.04
N ASP A 317 12.11 6.80 1.95
CA ASP A 317 10.94 7.20 2.70
C ASP A 317 10.35 8.46 2.06
N PHE A 318 9.49 8.30 1.06
CA PHE A 318 8.71 9.41 0.48
C PHE A 318 7.44 9.64 1.32
N ASN A 319 7.28 10.86 1.83
CA ASN A 319 6.24 11.16 2.80
C ASN A 319 5.43 12.42 2.43
N ASP A 320 4.41 12.71 3.25
CA ASP A 320 3.47 13.81 3.02
C ASP A 320 4.13 15.19 2.89
N SER A 321 5.29 15.39 3.52
CA SER A 321 5.99 16.68 3.45
C SER A 321 6.55 16.95 2.05
N ASP A 322 6.97 15.89 1.34
CA ASP A 322 7.44 16.01 -0.05
C ASP A 322 6.30 16.47 -0.95
N PHE A 323 5.16 15.80 -0.83
CA PHE A 323 3.95 16.15 -1.58
C PHE A 323 3.48 17.57 -1.26
N ALA A 324 3.40 17.94 0.02
CA ALA A 324 2.92 19.25 0.45
C ALA A 324 3.81 20.40 -0.05
N VAL A 325 5.14 20.22 -0.04
CA VAL A 325 6.07 21.24 -0.56
C VAL A 325 6.01 21.29 -2.08
N SER A 326 5.98 20.14 -2.77
CA SER A 326 5.84 20.11 -4.24
C SER A 326 4.53 20.74 -4.71
N LEU A 327 3.43 20.56 -3.98
CA LEU A 327 2.15 21.22 -4.25
C LEU A 327 2.28 22.75 -4.18
N ARG A 328 2.93 23.26 -3.14
CA ARG A 328 3.20 24.71 -2.99
C ARG A 328 4.12 25.24 -4.08
N LEU A 329 5.09 24.43 -4.54
CA LEU A 329 5.96 24.82 -5.66
C LEU A 329 5.14 24.93 -6.95
N LEU A 330 4.28 23.95 -7.26
CA LEU A 330 3.36 24.04 -8.40
C LEU A 330 2.48 25.30 -8.32
N GLU A 331 1.88 25.55 -7.16
CA GLU A 331 1.03 26.72 -6.92
C GLU A 331 1.77 28.03 -7.21
N ASN A 332 2.94 28.21 -6.59
CA ASN A 332 3.74 29.42 -6.71
C ASN A 332 4.18 29.70 -8.15
N TYR A 333 4.69 28.70 -8.86
CA TYR A 333 5.23 28.89 -10.21
C TYR A 333 4.14 29.05 -11.26
N LEU A 334 3.03 28.31 -11.16
CA LEU A 334 1.90 28.46 -12.08
C LEU A 334 1.11 29.76 -11.83
N HIS A 335 0.98 30.19 -10.56
CA HIS A 335 0.37 31.47 -10.24
C HIS A 335 1.24 32.63 -10.75
N LYS A 336 2.57 32.53 -10.62
CA LYS A 336 3.50 33.51 -11.18
C LYS A 336 3.41 33.56 -12.72
N ALA A 337 3.40 32.40 -13.39
CA ALA A 337 3.24 32.33 -14.83
C ALA A 337 1.93 32.98 -15.30
N HIS A 338 0.82 32.72 -14.59
CA HIS A 338 -0.47 33.35 -14.88
C HIS A 338 -0.42 34.88 -14.67
N THR A 339 0.13 35.33 -13.54
CA THR A 339 0.22 36.76 -13.21
C THR A 339 1.08 37.53 -14.21
N ASN A 340 2.14 36.91 -14.71
CA ASN A 340 3.04 37.50 -15.70
C ASN A 340 2.47 37.45 -17.13
N GLY A 341 1.42 36.65 -17.37
CA GLY A 341 0.90 36.40 -18.71
C GLY A 341 1.81 35.52 -19.57
N ASP A 342 2.60 34.64 -18.93
CA ASP A 342 3.49 33.73 -19.62
C ASP A 342 2.66 32.70 -20.42
N VAL A 343 2.98 32.53 -21.70
CA VAL A 343 2.27 31.59 -22.59
C VAL A 343 2.66 30.14 -22.28
N GLN A 344 3.89 29.93 -21.83
CA GLN A 344 4.48 28.61 -21.62
C GLN A 344 4.57 28.29 -20.14
N ILE A 345 4.22 27.07 -19.77
CA ILE A 345 4.43 26.57 -18.42
C ILE A 345 5.94 26.33 -18.23
N PRO A 346 6.55 26.76 -17.11
CA PRO A 346 7.99 26.62 -16.89
C PRO A 346 8.35 25.17 -16.49
N TRP A 347 8.17 24.22 -17.41
CA TRP A 347 8.32 22.79 -17.15
C TRP A 347 9.70 22.40 -16.66
N ASP A 348 10.78 22.94 -17.25
CA ASP A 348 12.15 22.63 -16.79
C ASP A 348 12.36 22.99 -15.32
N THR A 349 11.79 24.13 -14.89
CA THR A 349 11.86 24.56 -13.49
C THR A 349 11.03 23.65 -12.60
N LEU A 350 9.81 23.29 -13.01
CA LEU A 350 8.94 22.39 -12.25
C LEU A 350 9.56 20.99 -12.11
N ARG A 351 10.07 20.41 -13.21
CA ARG A 351 10.75 19.12 -13.23
C ARG A 351 11.99 19.12 -12.34
N TYR A 352 12.81 20.18 -12.40
CA TYR A 352 13.98 20.31 -11.53
C TYR A 352 13.59 20.41 -10.05
N LEU A 353 12.64 21.28 -9.70
CA LEU A 353 12.27 21.49 -8.31
C LEU A 353 11.58 20.27 -7.70
N VAL A 354 10.65 19.64 -8.42
CA VAL A 354 9.95 18.45 -7.93
C VAL A 354 10.87 17.23 -7.98
N GLY A 355 11.50 16.97 -9.12
CA GLY A 355 12.32 15.79 -9.37
C GLY A 355 13.67 15.81 -8.68
N GLU A 356 14.48 16.84 -8.90
CA GLU A 356 15.87 16.88 -8.44
C GLU A 356 16.00 17.38 -6.99
N VAL A 357 15.21 18.40 -6.62
CA VAL A 357 15.33 19.04 -5.30
C VAL A 357 14.48 18.33 -4.25
N MET A 358 13.17 18.17 -4.50
CA MET A 358 12.26 17.60 -3.50
C MET A 358 12.41 16.08 -3.38
N TYR A 359 12.04 15.34 -4.43
CA TYR A 359 12.09 13.87 -4.37
C TYR A 359 13.53 13.36 -4.52
N GLY A 360 14.31 13.94 -5.44
CA GLY A 360 15.72 13.61 -5.68
C GLY A 360 16.64 13.95 -4.51
N GLY A 361 16.24 14.87 -3.62
CA GLY A 361 16.93 15.12 -2.36
C GLY A 361 16.91 13.94 -1.39
N ARG A 362 15.96 13.01 -1.56
CA ARG A 362 15.90 11.74 -0.79
C ARG A 362 16.64 10.60 -1.47
N VAL A 363 16.81 10.69 -2.78
CA VAL A 363 17.35 9.61 -3.60
C VAL A 363 18.87 9.69 -3.62
N THR A 364 19.50 8.68 -3.03
CA THR A 364 20.96 8.62 -2.87
C THR A 364 21.67 7.80 -3.96
N ASP A 365 20.94 6.98 -4.69
CA ASP A 365 21.47 6.11 -5.75
C ASP A 365 21.25 6.75 -7.12
N ASP A 366 22.27 6.73 -7.98
CA ASP A 366 22.23 7.42 -9.28
C ASP A 366 21.26 6.75 -10.27
N CYS A 367 21.09 5.42 -10.20
CA CYS A 367 20.12 4.72 -11.04
C CYS A 367 18.69 5.04 -10.61
N ASP A 368 18.43 5.04 -9.29
CA ASP A 368 17.14 5.45 -8.74
C ASP A 368 16.84 6.93 -9.07
N ARG A 369 17.87 7.80 -9.07
CA ARG A 369 17.71 9.21 -9.46
C ARG A 369 17.26 9.34 -10.91
N ARG A 370 17.84 8.54 -11.81
CA ARG A 370 17.42 8.48 -13.22
C ARG A 370 15.97 8.05 -13.37
N VAL A 371 15.47 7.16 -12.51
CA VAL A 371 14.06 6.76 -12.51
C VAL A 371 13.15 7.94 -12.14
N VAL A 372 13.50 8.70 -11.10
CA VAL A 372 12.75 9.93 -10.73
C VAL A 372 12.77 10.96 -11.86
N GLU A 373 13.93 11.18 -12.47
CA GLU A 373 14.08 12.09 -13.62
C GLU A 373 13.19 11.66 -14.79
N THR A 374 13.16 10.36 -15.09
CA THR A 374 12.32 9.79 -16.15
C THR A 374 10.84 10.05 -15.86
N TYR A 375 10.36 9.85 -14.63
CA TYR A 375 8.99 10.21 -14.27
C TYR A 375 8.69 11.69 -14.48
N MET A 376 9.62 12.58 -14.15
CA MET A 376 9.40 14.02 -14.37
C MET A 376 9.27 14.35 -15.86
N GLN A 377 10.03 13.69 -16.73
CA GLN A 377 9.95 13.88 -18.19
C GLN A 377 8.64 13.32 -18.76
N GLU A 378 8.22 12.14 -18.31
CA GLU A 378 7.01 11.45 -18.80
C GLU A 378 5.71 12.01 -18.19
N TYR A 379 5.74 12.64 -17.01
CA TYR A 379 4.53 13.12 -16.33
C TYR A 379 4.34 14.63 -16.40
N LEU A 380 5.38 15.45 -16.65
CA LEU A 380 5.27 16.91 -16.67
C LEU A 380 5.73 17.49 -18.02
N GLY A 381 4.76 17.88 -18.85
CA GLY A 381 5.01 18.55 -20.12
C GLY A 381 3.73 19.00 -20.82
N ASP A 382 3.87 19.70 -21.94
CA ASP A 382 2.71 20.23 -22.69
C ASP A 382 1.82 19.13 -23.30
N PHE A 383 2.38 17.93 -23.50
CA PHE A 383 1.64 16.75 -23.96
C PHE A 383 0.45 16.39 -23.05
N LEU A 384 0.46 16.83 -21.78
CA LEU A 384 -0.68 16.64 -20.87
C LEU A 384 -1.97 17.29 -21.36
N PHE A 385 -1.85 18.30 -22.23
CA PHE A 385 -2.97 19.11 -22.72
C PHE A 385 -3.21 18.93 -24.22
N ASP A 386 -2.60 17.93 -24.85
CA ASP A 386 -2.83 17.62 -26.26
C ASP A 386 -4.23 16.99 -26.46
N THR A 387 -5.06 17.65 -27.26
CA THR A 387 -6.42 17.19 -27.55
C THR A 387 -6.48 16.10 -28.63
N PHE A 388 -5.43 15.95 -29.43
CA PHE A 388 -5.33 14.94 -30.50
C PHE A 388 -4.70 13.64 -30.00
N GLN A 389 -3.77 13.75 -29.05
CA GLN A 389 -3.16 12.62 -28.37
C GLN A 389 -3.36 12.75 -26.86
N PRO A 390 -4.53 12.33 -26.33
CA PRO A 390 -4.81 12.38 -24.90
C PRO A 390 -3.73 11.65 -24.09
N PHE A 391 -3.32 12.25 -22.98
CA PHE A 391 -2.32 11.66 -22.11
C PHE A 391 -2.93 10.58 -21.21
N HIS A 392 -2.25 9.44 -21.15
CA HIS A 392 -2.56 8.31 -20.27
C HIS A 392 -1.30 7.95 -19.49
N PHE A 393 -1.38 7.85 -18.16
CA PHE A 393 -0.29 7.33 -17.34
C PHE A 393 -0.02 5.86 -17.65
N TYR A 394 -1.08 5.10 -17.90
CA TYR A 394 -1.05 3.71 -18.36
C TYR A 394 -2.38 3.36 -19.00
N GLN A 395 -2.33 2.55 -20.04
CA GLN A 395 -3.50 2.02 -20.73
C GLN A 395 -3.19 0.61 -21.23
N ASP A 396 -3.98 -0.37 -20.80
CA ASP A 396 -3.83 -1.76 -21.23
C ASP A 396 -4.31 -1.98 -22.68
N GLU A 397 -3.96 -3.13 -23.26
CA GLU A 397 -4.35 -3.47 -24.63
C GLU A 397 -5.87 -3.55 -24.80
N LEU A 398 -6.59 -4.07 -23.79
CA LEU A 398 -8.03 -4.21 -23.83
C LEU A 398 -8.74 -2.84 -23.89
N SER A 399 -8.25 -1.86 -23.13
CA SER A 399 -8.72 -0.48 -23.15
C SER A 399 -8.47 0.16 -24.51
N ARG A 400 -7.26 0.01 -25.06
CA ARG A 400 -6.93 0.50 -26.41
C ARG A 400 -7.85 -0.07 -27.49
N GLU A 401 -8.06 -1.38 -27.48
CA GLU A 401 -8.93 -2.05 -28.45
C GLU A 401 -10.40 -1.63 -28.29
N SER A 402 -10.89 -1.55 -27.06
CA SER A 402 -12.28 -1.16 -26.80
C SER A 402 -12.56 0.27 -27.24
N GLN A 403 -11.63 1.19 -26.96
CA GLN A 403 -11.69 2.57 -27.40
C GLN A 403 -11.67 2.68 -28.93
N ALA A 404 -10.83 1.88 -29.61
CA ALA A 404 -10.81 1.80 -31.07
C ALA A 404 -12.13 1.27 -31.67
N ARG A 405 -12.84 0.40 -30.95
CA ARG A 405 -14.17 -0.12 -31.33
C ARG A 405 -15.34 0.76 -30.90
N GLY A 406 -15.08 1.86 -30.19
CA GLY A 406 -16.12 2.77 -29.67
C GLY A 406 -16.84 2.28 -28.42
N GLU A 407 -16.36 1.19 -27.81
CA GLU A 407 -16.87 0.66 -26.54
C GLU A 407 -16.15 1.37 -25.39
N ARG A 408 -16.90 2.00 -24.47
CA ARG A 408 -16.30 2.67 -23.30
C ARG A 408 -16.39 1.78 -22.06
N GLY A 409 -15.36 1.82 -21.23
CA GLY A 409 -15.37 1.19 -19.89
C GLY A 409 -14.96 -0.28 -19.87
N LYS A 410 -14.19 -0.74 -20.87
CA LYS A 410 -13.51 -2.05 -20.84
C LYS A 410 -12.00 -1.83 -20.73
N GLY A 411 -11.33 -2.68 -19.96
CA GLY A 411 -9.89 -2.57 -19.70
C GLY A 411 -9.53 -1.55 -18.61
N VAL A 412 -8.24 -1.36 -18.44
CA VAL A 412 -7.63 -0.50 -17.44
C VAL A 412 -7.06 0.76 -18.11
N ASP A 413 -7.50 1.92 -17.63
CA ASP A 413 -7.03 3.22 -18.10
C ASP A 413 -6.80 4.18 -16.93
N TYR A 414 -5.58 4.67 -16.81
CA TYR A 414 -5.19 5.73 -15.88
C TYR A 414 -4.99 7.01 -16.68
N ALA A 415 -6.01 7.86 -16.70
CA ALA A 415 -5.98 9.14 -17.41
C ALA A 415 -6.26 10.32 -16.46
N ILE A 416 -5.93 11.52 -16.92
CA ILE A 416 -6.26 12.76 -16.20
C ILE A 416 -7.74 13.07 -16.46
N PRO A 417 -8.57 13.28 -15.41
CA PRO A 417 -9.96 13.63 -15.59
C PRO A 417 -10.10 15.06 -16.14
N ASN A 418 -11.27 15.34 -16.73
CA ASN A 418 -11.59 16.68 -17.20
C ASN A 418 -11.48 17.72 -16.08
N ASN A 419 -11.01 18.92 -16.44
CA ASN A 419 -10.85 20.00 -15.50
C ASN A 419 -12.20 20.42 -14.88
N GLY A 420 -12.21 20.66 -13.57
CA GLY A 420 -13.42 21.04 -12.85
C GLY A 420 -13.24 21.08 -11.33
N PRO A 421 -14.34 21.01 -10.54
CA PRO A 421 -14.27 21.01 -9.08
C PRO A 421 -13.55 19.77 -8.55
N ARG A 422 -13.02 19.86 -7.33
CA ARG A 422 -12.34 18.78 -6.60
C ARG A 422 -13.07 17.44 -6.66
N ASP A 423 -14.40 17.45 -6.60
CA ASP A 423 -15.22 16.24 -6.62
C ASP A 423 -15.07 15.41 -7.90
N ILE A 424 -14.75 16.03 -9.04
CA ILE A 424 -14.48 15.30 -10.29
C ILE A 424 -13.21 14.47 -10.13
N TYR A 425 -12.16 15.05 -9.56
CA TYR A 425 -10.88 14.37 -9.33
C TYR A 425 -11.02 13.27 -8.28
N ILE A 426 -11.74 13.51 -7.18
CA ILE A 426 -12.01 12.48 -6.17
C ILE A 426 -12.74 11.29 -6.78
N LYS A 427 -13.82 11.53 -7.54
CA LYS A 427 -14.57 10.46 -8.22
C LYS A 427 -13.71 9.70 -9.23
N ALA A 428 -12.82 10.38 -9.93
CA ALA A 428 -11.88 9.74 -10.84
C ALA A 428 -10.89 8.83 -10.09
N ILE A 429 -10.38 9.27 -8.92
CA ILE A 429 -9.51 8.46 -8.05
C ILE A 429 -10.29 7.25 -7.53
N GLU A 430 -11.51 7.43 -7.04
CA GLU A 430 -12.35 6.33 -6.54
C GLU A 430 -12.65 5.27 -7.62
N ALA A 431 -12.79 5.71 -8.88
CA ALA A 431 -13.01 4.86 -10.04
C ALA A 431 -11.74 4.15 -10.56
N LEU A 432 -10.56 4.48 -10.05
CA LEU A 432 -9.33 3.78 -10.44
C LEU A 432 -9.43 2.28 -10.10
N PRO A 433 -8.73 1.41 -10.85
CA PRO A 433 -8.66 -0.01 -10.56
C PRO A 433 -8.26 -0.28 -9.11
N GLY A 434 -8.89 -1.30 -8.52
CA GLY A 434 -8.51 -1.82 -7.21
C GLY A 434 -7.17 -2.58 -7.28
N ILE A 435 -6.68 -2.98 -6.11
CA ILE A 435 -5.40 -3.71 -6.00
C ILE A 435 -5.37 -4.99 -6.85
N ASP A 436 -6.52 -5.66 -7.03
CA ASP A 436 -6.63 -6.91 -7.78
C ASP A 436 -6.41 -6.75 -9.30
N SER A 437 -6.52 -5.53 -9.82
CA SER A 437 -6.34 -5.20 -11.25
C SER A 437 -5.18 -4.25 -11.49
N GLN A 438 -4.36 -4.00 -10.46
CA GLN A 438 -3.19 -3.15 -10.53
C GLN A 438 -1.98 -3.98 -10.98
N THR A 439 -1.48 -3.73 -12.19
CA THR A 439 -0.29 -4.40 -12.72
C THR A 439 0.97 -3.57 -12.47
N PRO A 440 2.19 -4.16 -12.46
CA PRO A 440 3.43 -3.40 -12.28
C PRO A 440 3.68 -2.35 -13.37
N GLU A 441 3.08 -2.53 -14.55
CA GLU A 441 3.26 -1.67 -15.71
C GLU A 441 2.78 -0.23 -15.48
N VAL A 442 1.76 -0.02 -14.63
CA VAL A 442 1.33 1.34 -14.23
C VAL A 442 2.45 2.13 -13.55
N PHE A 443 3.42 1.43 -12.95
CA PHE A 443 4.60 2.01 -12.33
C PHE A 443 5.80 2.03 -13.28
N GLY A 444 5.63 1.75 -14.58
CA GLY A 444 6.75 1.61 -15.52
C GLY A 444 7.67 0.43 -15.20
N LEU A 445 7.13 -0.65 -14.60
CA LEU A 445 7.83 -1.90 -14.36
C LEU A 445 7.38 -2.98 -15.35
N HIS A 446 8.21 -4.00 -15.55
CA HIS A 446 7.84 -5.15 -16.36
C HIS A 446 6.75 -5.99 -15.64
N PRO A 447 5.80 -6.63 -16.36
CA PRO A 447 4.75 -7.48 -15.76
C PRO A 447 5.29 -8.52 -14.76
N ASN A 448 6.43 -9.15 -15.08
CA ASN A 448 7.12 -10.13 -14.22
C ASN A 448 7.75 -9.55 -12.92
N ALA A 449 7.48 -8.29 -12.55
CA ALA A 449 8.06 -7.69 -11.35
C ALA A 449 7.38 -8.10 -10.04
N GLU A 450 6.16 -8.65 -10.10
CA GLU A 450 5.38 -9.07 -8.91
C GLU A 450 6.03 -10.14 -8.03
#